data_AF-A0A1J5LLA6-F1
#
_entry.id   AF-A0A1J5LLA6-F1
#
_cell.length_a   1.000
_cell.length_b   1.000
_cell.length_c   1.000
_cell.angle_alpha   90.00
_cell.angle_beta   90.00
_cell.angle_gamma   90.00
#
_symmetry.space_group_name_H-M   'P 1'
#
loop_
_entity.id
_entity.type
_entity.pdbx_description
1 polymer ?
#
loop_
_entity_poly.entity_id
_entity_poly.type
_entity_poly.pdbx_seq_one_letter_code
_entity_poly.pdbx_strand_id
1 'polypeptide(L)'
;MPEVTIHIGGRDFEVSCQEGEQSFLQMAAGMLDDEAQVLSDQIGRMPEARMLLMAGLMLADKTAAVEDKIKEVEAQLAEKEAEVAQKEAELEELRSAPPPEPEHIEVPVVPPQVAETLAALADRAEYLAQEIEAKAAPDDGGADEAADEPEAAAVAPEPSVEEV
;
A
#
# COMPACT_ATOMS: atom_id res chain seq x y z
N MET A 1 36.15 12.00 47.30
CA MET A 1 35.20 11.04 46.71
C MET A 1 33.91 11.17 47.50
N PRO A 2 32.80 11.57 46.88
CA PRO A 2 31.52 11.65 47.58
C PRO A 2 31.04 10.24 47.98
N GLU A 3 30.58 10.12 49.21
CA GLU A 3 29.86 8.94 49.71
C GLU A 3 28.37 9.15 49.50
N VAL A 4 27.69 8.13 48.99
CA VAL A 4 26.25 8.15 48.74
C VAL A 4 25.64 6.98 49.51
N THR A 5 24.64 7.29 50.32
CA THR A 5 23.81 6.28 50.98
C THR A 5 22.70 5.84 50.02
N ILE A 6 22.60 4.53 49.80
CA ILE A 6 21.54 3.89 49.00
C ILE A 6 20.73 2.95 49.89
N HIS A 7 19.47 2.75 49.52
CA HIS A 7 18.52 1.90 50.27
C HIS A 7 18.15 0.69 49.42
N ILE A 8 18.40 -0.53 49.91
CA ILE A 8 18.11 -1.78 49.20
C ILE A 8 17.55 -2.81 50.19
N GLY A 9 16.39 -3.40 49.88
CA GLY A 9 15.75 -4.45 50.69
C GLY A 9 15.45 -3.99 52.11
N GLY A 10 15.12 -2.70 52.29
CA GLY A 10 14.86 -2.08 53.59
C GLY A 10 16.10 -1.82 54.47
N ARG A 11 17.29 -1.75 53.86
CA ARG A 11 18.57 -1.49 54.58
C ARG A 11 19.40 -0.44 53.85
N ASP A 12 20.24 0.25 54.61
CA ASP A 12 21.08 1.34 54.12
C ASP A 12 22.50 0.83 53.82
N PHE A 13 23.05 1.24 52.68
CA PHE A 13 24.40 0.93 52.23
C PHE A 13 25.12 2.21 51.85
N GLU A 14 26.36 2.36 52.30
CA GLU A 14 27.19 3.51 51.96
C GLU A 14 28.21 3.10 50.89
N VAL A 15 28.12 3.77 49.73
CA VAL A 15 28.94 3.44 48.55
C VAL A 15 29.66 4.70 48.09
N SER A 16 30.95 4.58 47.82
CA SER A 16 31.75 5.64 47.23
C SER A 16 31.54 5.65 45.71
N CYS A 17 31.25 6.83 45.16
CA CYS A 17 31.07 7.02 43.72
C CYS A 17 31.98 8.13 43.18
N GLN A 18 32.19 8.13 41.87
CA GLN A 18 32.88 9.23 41.21
C GLN A 18 31.96 10.45 41.08
N GLU A 19 32.55 11.63 40.94
CA GLU A 19 31.77 12.86 40.71
C GLU A 19 30.99 12.75 39.40
N GLY A 20 29.68 12.96 39.46
CA GLY A 20 28.78 12.87 38.30
C GLY A 20 28.08 11.52 38.11
N GLU A 21 28.47 10.47 38.83
CA GLU A 21 27.86 9.12 38.70
C GLU A 21 26.73 8.84 39.72
N GLN A 22 26.40 9.82 40.56
CA GLN A 22 25.47 9.64 41.68
C GLN A 22 24.06 9.22 41.21
N SER A 23 23.58 9.78 40.09
CA SER A 23 22.28 9.44 39.52
C SER A 23 22.25 8.01 38.99
N PHE A 24 23.32 7.57 38.32
CA PHE A 24 23.44 6.19 37.83
C PHE A 24 23.46 5.20 39.00
N LEU A 25 24.18 5.52 40.06
CA LEU A 25 24.20 4.70 41.27
C LEU A 25 22.80 4.61 41.91
N GLN A 26 22.07 5.72 42.02
CA GLN A 26 20.71 5.74 42.56
C GLN A 26 19.74 4.92 41.70
N MET A 27 19.82 5.02 40.37
CA MET A 27 19.01 4.21 39.47
C MET A 27 19.33 2.71 39.59
N ALA A 28 20.62 2.36 39.66
CA ALA A 28 21.06 0.98 39.83
C ALA A 28 20.62 0.41 41.18
N ALA A 29 20.71 1.20 42.25
CA ALA A 29 20.21 0.83 43.56
C ALA A 29 18.69 0.59 43.54
N GLY A 30 17.92 1.47 42.87
CA GLY A 30 16.48 1.29 42.72
C GLY A 30 16.13 0.00 41.98
N MET A 31 16.81 -0.31 40.88
CA MET A 31 16.59 -1.58 40.15
C MET A 31 16.88 -2.81 41.00
N LEU A 32 17.92 -2.76 41.85
CA LEU A 32 18.26 -3.86 42.75
C LEU A 32 17.26 -3.96 43.91
N ASP A 33 16.78 -2.82 44.44
CA ASP A 33 15.76 -2.74 45.49
C ASP A 33 14.43 -3.32 45.01
N ASP A 34 14.00 -3.01 43.79
CA ASP A 34 12.78 -3.56 43.19
C ASP A 34 12.80 -5.11 43.18
N GLU A 35 13.89 -5.71 42.70
CA GLU A 35 14.03 -7.17 42.66
C GLU A 35 14.17 -7.76 44.08
N ALA A 36 14.86 -7.06 45.00
CA ALA A 36 14.97 -7.47 46.40
C ALA A 36 13.62 -7.42 47.14
N GLN A 37 12.77 -6.45 46.83
CA GLN A 37 11.43 -6.30 47.40
C GLN A 37 10.51 -7.42 46.93
N VAL A 38 10.55 -7.78 45.64
CA VAL A 38 9.81 -8.92 45.08
C VAL A 38 10.18 -10.22 45.81
N LEU A 39 11.48 -10.46 46.03
CA LEU A 39 11.96 -11.63 46.77
C LEU A 39 11.51 -11.63 48.23
N SER A 40 11.53 -10.45 48.87
CA SER A 40 11.09 -10.26 50.26
C SER A 40 9.59 -10.55 50.43
N ASP A 41 8.77 -10.12 49.47
CA ASP A 41 7.32 -10.31 49.48
C ASP A 41 6.93 -11.79 49.25
N GLN A 42 7.67 -12.50 48.38
CA GLN A 42 7.34 -13.88 47.99
C GLN A 42 7.88 -14.94 48.96
N ILE A 43 9.11 -14.75 49.46
CA ILE A 43 9.83 -15.79 50.22
C ILE A 43 9.84 -15.48 51.73
N GLY A 44 9.51 -14.25 52.12
CA GLY A 44 9.50 -13.80 53.51
C GLY A 44 10.90 -13.48 54.02
N ARG A 45 11.16 -13.75 55.31
CA ARG A 45 12.45 -13.36 55.94
C ARG A 45 13.61 -14.20 55.40
N MET A 46 14.52 -13.55 54.68
CA MET A 46 15.78 -14.13 54.21
C MET A 46 16.99 -13.38 54.79
N PRO A 47 18.14 -14.04 54.94
CA PRO A 47 19.41 -13.35 55.18
C PRO A 47 19.73 -12.43 54.00
N GLU A 48 20.17 -11.21 54.31
CA GLU A 48 20.54 -10.17 53.35
C GLU A 48 21.46 -10.66 52.23
N ALA A 49 22.57 -11.33 52.57
CA ALA A 49 23.52 -11.81 51.57
C ALA A 49 22.88 -12.76 50.54
N ARG A 50 21.89 -13.54 50.97
CA ARG A 50 21.15 -14.44 50.08
C ARG A 50 20.14 -13.67 49.22
N MET A 51 19.46 -12.68 49.79
CA MET A 51 18.53 -11.81 49.07
C MET A 51 19.24 -11.04 47.96
N LEU A 52 20.35 -10.36 48.28
CA LEU A 52 21.13 -9.57 47.32
C LEU A 52 21.74 -10.45 46.22
N LEU A 53 22.20 -11.66 46.56
CA LEU A 53 22.68 -12.62 45.57
C LEU A 53 21.56 -13.01 44.59
N MET A 54 20.37 -13.32 45.11
CA MET A 54 19.25 -13.72 44.26
C MET A 54 18.75 -12.55 43.40
N ALA A 55 18.62 -11.34 43.98
CA ALA A 55 18.24 -10.14 43.24
C ALA A 55 19.26 -9.81 42.12
N GLY A 56 20.56 -9.89 42.42
CA GLY A 56 21.61 -9.68 41.43
C GLY A 56 21.59 -10.72 40.30
N LEU A 57 21.35 -12.00 40.62
CA LEU A 57 21.21 -13.06 39.61
C LEU A 57 19.97 -12.86 38.72
N MET A 58 18.84 -12.43 39.29
CA MET A 58 17.63 -12.12 38.52
C MET A 58 17.85 -10.94 37.57
N LEU A 59 18.53 -9.88 38.03
CA LEU A 59 18.85 -8.73 37.20
C LEU A 59 19.82 -9.10 36.07
N ALA A 60 20.80 -9.98 36.34
CA ALA A 60 21.72 -10.49 35.33
C ALA A 60 21.00 -11.33 34.26
N ASP A 61 20.08 -12.21 34.67
CA ASP A 61 19.25 -13.01 33.75
C ASP A 61 18.38 -12.13 32.85
N LYS A 62 17.73 -11.13 33.44
CA LYS A 62 16.91 -10.14 32.70
C LYS A 62 17.76 -9.34 31.71
N THR A 63 18.97 -8.97 32.09
CA THR A 63 19.90 -8.24 31.22
C THR A 63 20.31 -9.13 30.04
N ALA A 64 20.67 -10.38 30.29
CA ALA A 64 21.00 -11.35 29.23
C ALA A 64 19.82 -11.55 28.26
N ALA A 65 18.60 -11.68 28.78
CA ALA A 65 17.40 -11.80 27.95
C ALA A 65 17.14 -10.55 27.09
N VAL A 66 17.38 -9.35 27.62
CA VAL A 66 17.26 -8.10 26.86
C VAL A 66 18.35 -7.99 25.80
N GLU A 67 19.60 -8.35 26.12
CA GLU A 67 20.70 -8.36 25.16
C GLU A 67 20.43 -9.32 23.99
N ASP A 68 19.88 -10.51 24.26
CA ASP A 68 19.52 -11.45 23.21
C ASP A 68 18.38 -10.93 22.34
N LYS A 69 17.38 -10.25 22.94
CA LYS A 69 16.33 -9.58 22.17
C LYS A 69 16.87 -8.43 21.31
N ILE A 70 17.85 -7.67 21.81
CA ILE A 70 18.52 -6.64 21.01
C ILE A 70 19.20 -7.27 19.80
N LYS A 71 19.95 -8.36 19.97
CA LYS A 71 20.59 -9.08 18.85
C LYS A 71 19.56 -9.56 17.82
N GLU A 72 18.41 -10.08 18.28
CA GLU A 72 17.33 -10.51 17.38
C GLU A 72 16.75 -9.33 16.59
N VAL A 73 16.48 -8.21 17.26
CA VAL A 73 15.96 -7.00 16.62
C VAL A 73 16.98 -6.41 15.63
N GLU A 74 18.26 -6.39 15.98
CA GLU A 74 19.34 -5.95 15.09
C GLU A 74 19.44 -6.84 13.85
N ALA A 75 19.30 -8.17 13.99
CA ALA A 75 19.28 -9.09 12.86
C ALA A 75 18.07 -8.85 11.95
N GLN A 76 16.88 -8.64 12.52
CA GLN A 76 15.67 -8.30 11.76
C GLN A 76 15.81 -6.96 11.04
N LEU A 77 16.42 -5.97 11.68
CA LEU A 77 16.68 -4.67 11.07
C LEU A 77 17.62 -4.80 9.87
N ALA A 78 18.71 -5.56 10.01
CA ALA A 78 19.63 -5.83 8.91
C ALA A 78 18.96 -6.55 7.73
N GLU A 79 18.09 -7.52 8.00
CA GLU A 79 17.29 -8.19 6.95
C GLU A 79 16.36 -7.20 6.24
N LYS A 80 15.67 -6.33 6.99
CA LYS A 80 14.79 -5.31 6.41
C LYS A 80 15.54 -4.26 5.61
N GLU A 81 16.69 -3.82 6.07
CA GLU A 81 17.55 -2.90 5.33
C GLU A 81 18.01 -3.52 4.00
N ALA A 82 18.35 -4.81 3.99
CA ALA A 82 18.67 -5.53 2.75
C ALA A 82 17.46 -5.65 1.80
N GLU A 83 16.26 -5.94 2.33
CA GLU A 83 15.02 -5.99 1.54
C GLU A 83 14.69 -4.62 0.92
N VAL A 84 14.85 -3.53 1.69
CA VAL A 84 14.64 -2.16 1.21
C VAL A 84 15.64 -1.83 0.11
N ALA A 85 16.92 -2.12 0.29
CA ALA A 85 17.95 -1.87 -0.73
C ALA A 85 17.67 -2.63 -2.04
N GLN A 86 17.18 -3.88 -1.96
CA GLN A 86 16.78 -4.64 -3.15
C GLN A 86 15.61 -4.00 -3.89
N LYS A 87 14.57 -3.59 -3.14
CA LYS A 87 13.39 -2.93 -3.74
C LYS A 87 13.72 -1.57 -4.32
N GLU A 88 14.62 -0.81 -3.69
CA GLU A 88 15.09 0.46 -4.22
C GLU A 88 15.84 0.27 -5.53
N ALA A 89 16.67 -0.77 -5.66
CA ALA A 89 17.32 -1.12 -6.92
C ALA A 89 16.31 -1.50 -8.02
N GLU A 90 15.33 -2.35 -7.72
CA GLU A 90 14.25 -2.72 -8.66
C GLU A 90 13.43 -1.50 -9.10
N LEU A 91 13.08 -0.61 -8.16
CA LEU A 91 12.37 0.62 -8.46
C LEU A 91 13.19 1.55 -9.36
N GLU A 92 14.49 1.64 -9.15
CA GLU A 92 15.38 2.45 -10.00
C GLU A 92 15.48 1.84 -11.41
N GLU A 93 15.59 0.53 -11.53
CA GLU A 93 15.55 -0.17 -12.82
C GLU A 93 14.25 0.13 -13.58
N LEU A 94 13.10 -0.03 -12.92
CA LEU A 94 11.78 0.27 -13.51
C LEU A 94 11.61 1.75 -13.87
N ARG A 95 12.16 2.67 -13.09
CA ARG A 95 12.13 4.12 -13.37
C ARG A 95 13.03 4.51 -14.53
N SER A 96 14.17 3.81 -14.68
CA SER A 96 15.12 4.03 -15.76
C SER A 96 14.69 3.38 -17.08
N ALA A 97 13.76 2.42 -17.02
CA ALA A 97 13.23 1.77 -18.21
C ALA A 97 12.52 2.82 -19.10
N PRO A 98 12.79 2.82 -20.42
CA PRO A 98 12.09 3.71 -21.34
C PRO A 98 10.58 3.44 -21.27
N PRO A 99 9.72 4.48 -21.34
CA PRO A 99 8.28 4.29 -21.28
C PRO A 99 7.87 3.32 -22.40
N PRO A 100 6.96 2.37 -22.12
CA PRO A 100 6.44 1.50 -23.16
C PRO A 100 5.85 2.35 -24.28
N GLU A 101 6.00 1.88 -25.52
CA GLU A 101 5.43 2.58 -26.67
C GLU A 101 3.93 2.82 -26.42
N PRO A 102 3.42 4.04 -26.66
CA PRO A 102 2.03 4.36 -26.39
C PRO A 102 1.14 3.43 -27.22
N GLU A 103 0.47 2.49 -26.56
CA GLU A 103 -0.53 1.64 -27.19
C GLU A 103 -1.73 2.52 -27.58
N HIS A 104 -1.87 2.76 -28.87
CA HIS A 104 -3.04 3.43 -29.43
C HIS A 104 -4.23 2.48 -29.37
N ILE A 105 -5.01 2.57 -28.30
CA ILE A 105 -6.29 1.88 -28.19
C ILE A 105 -7.31 2.68 -28.98
N GLU A 106 -7.65 2.20 -30.19
CA GLU A 106 -8.74 2.76 -30.98
C GLU A 106 -10.07 2.48 -30.29
N VAL A 107 -10.53 3.47 -29.53
CA VAL A 107 -11.88 3.45 -28.95
C VAL A 107 -12.86 3.84 -30.06
N PRO A 108 -13.87 3.01 -30.38
CA PRO A 108 -14.93 3.39 -31.28
C PRO A 108 -15.60 4.69 -30.79
N VAL A 109 -15.37 5.78 -31.53
CA VAL A 109 -15.89 7.12 -31.19
C VAL A 109 -17.41 7.15 -31.24
N VAL A 110 -18.01 6.22 -31.98
CA VAL A 110 -19.45 6.04 -32.08
C VAL A 110 -19.84 4.71 -31.44
N PRO A 111 -20.48 4.73 -30.26
CA PRO A 111 -21.09 3.55 -29.67
C PRO A 111 -22.17 2.98 -30.60
N PRO A 112 -22.33 1.65 -30.70
CA PRO A 112 -23.32 1.03 -31.59
C PRO A 112 -24.75 1.49 -31.31
N GLN A 113 -25.05 1.87 -30.06
CA GLN A 113 -26.35 2.40 -29.67
C GLN A 113 -26.71 3.71 -30.40
N VAL A 114 -25.72 4.52 -30.79
CA VAL A 114 -25.95 5.76 -31.54
C VAL A 114 -26.39 5.45 -32.97
N ALA A 115 -25.78 4.45 -33.62
CA ALA A 115 -26.20 4.00 -34.94
C ALA A 115 -27.60 3.37 -34.92
N GLU A 116 -27.88 2.54 -33.91
CA GLU A 116 -29.21 1.92 -33.71
C GLU A 116 -30.31 2.96 -33.48
N THR A 117 -30.05 3.99 -32.67
CA THR A 117 -31.02 5.06 -32.41
C THR A 117 -31.27 5.94 -33.63
N LEU A 118 -30.26 6.22 -34.45
CA LEU A 118 -30.43 6.96 -35.70
C LEU A 118 -31.26 6.17 -36.71
N ALA A 119 -31.03 4.85 -36.83
CA ALA A 119 -31.82 3.98 -37.69
C ALA A 119 -33.30 3.95 -37.24
N ALA A 120 -33.57 3.76 -35.95
CA ALA A 120 -34.93 3.77 -35.42
C ALA A 120 -35.65 5.12 -35.61
N LEU A 121 -34.90 6.23 -35.58
CA LEU A 121 -35.45 7.56 -35.85
C LEU A 121 -35.84 7.71 -37.33
N ALA A 122 -35.03 7.17 -38.25
CA ALA A 122 -35.31 7.17 -39.68
C ALA A 122 -36.57 6.34 -40.00
N ASP A 123 -36.69 5.13 -39.45
CA ASP A 123 -37.88 4.28 -39.61
C ASP A 123 -39.15 4.99 -39.12
N ARG A 124 -39.06 5.68 -37.97
CA ARG A 124 -40.18 6.45 -37.42
C ARG A 124 -40.54 7.64 -38.32
N ALA A 125 -39.55 8.30 -38.93
CA ALA A 125 -39.77 9.41 -39.85
C ALA A 125 -40.44 8.92 -41.15
N GLU A 126 -40.00 7.79 -41.70
CA GLU A 126 -40.63 7.16 -42.88
C GLU A 126 -42.07 6.74 -42.58
N TYR A 127 -42.33 6.13 -41.43
CA TYR A 127 -43.69 5.77 -41.00
C TYR A 127 -44.62 6.99 -40.92
N LEU A 128 -44.16 8.07 -40.28
CA LEU A 128 -44.94 9.30 -40.19
C LEU A 128 -45.18 9.93 -41.56
N ALA A 129 -44.20 9.88 -42.47
CA ALA A 129 -44.35 10.36 -43.84
C ALA A 129 -45.42 9.55 -44.59
N GLN A 130 -45.40 8.22 -44.49
CA GLN A 130 -46.41 7.34 -45.08
C GLN A 130 -47.81 7.56 -44.49
N GLU A 131 -47.94 7.77 -43.17
CA GLU A 131 -49.22 8.13 -42.55
C GLU A 131 -49.76 9.47 -43.08
N ILE A 132 -48.89 10.46 -43.25
CA ILE A 132 -49.27 11.77 -43.81
C ILE A 132 -49.71 11.61 -45.27
N GLU A 133 -48.97 10.86 -46.09
CA GLU A 133 -49.31 10.61 -47.49
C GLU A 133 -50.61 9.81 -47.64
N ALA A 134 -50.79 8.75 -46.84
CA ALA A 134 -52.02 7.98 -46.81
C ALA A 134 -53.24 8.80 -46.36
N LYS A 135 -53.04 9.80 -45.48
CA LYS A 135 -54.10 10.72 -45.04
C LYS A 135 -54.31 11.90 -46.00
N ALA A 136 -53.30 12.24 -46.80
CA ALA A 136 -53.33 13.32 -47.79
C ALA A 136 -53.72 12.84 -49.20
N ALA A 137 -53.71 11.54 -49.46
CA ALA A 137 -54.12 10.96 -50.74
C ALA A 137 -55.63 11.22 -50.98
N PRO A 138 -56.00 11.88 -52.09
CA PRO A 138 -57.39 11.98 -52.53
C PRO A 138 -57.87 10.63 -53.08
N ASP A 139 -59.14 10.31 -52.86
CA ASP A 139 -59.85 9.15 -53.43
C ASP A 139 -60.14 9.42 -54.93
N ASP A 140 -59.21 9.02 -55.82
CA ASP A 140 -59.33 8.82 -57.28
C ASP A 140 -57.90 8.85 -57.88
N GLY A 141 -57.42 8.01 -58.81
CA GLY A 141 -58.08 7.24 -59.86
C GLY A 141 -57.39 7.50 -61.21
N GLY A 142 -56.43 6.65 -61.60
CA GLY A 142 -55.88 6.49 -62.97
C GLY A 142 -54.79 7.50 -63.41
N ALA A 143 -53.56 7.05 -63.74
CA ALA A 143 -53.11 6.44 -65.02
C ALA A 143 -52.19 7.47 -65.76
N ASP A 144 -51.10 7.16 -66.45
CA ASP A 144 -50.51 5.89 -66.89
C ASP A 144 -49.05 6.11 -67.37
N GLU A 145 -48.27 5.03 -67.30
CA GLU A 145 -47.19 4.56 -68.20
C GLU A 145 -45.98 5.46 -68.60
N ALA A 146 -44.73 5.13 -68.21
CA ALA A 146 -43.81 4.03 -68.64
C ALA A 146 -42.79 4.52 -69.71
N ALA A 147 -41.54 4.09 -69.86
CA ALA A 147 -40.54 3.28 -69.16
C ALA A 147 -39.16 3.72 -69.76
N ASP A 148 -38.08 3.87 -68.98
CA ASP A 148 -36.92 2.94 -68.84
C ASP A 148 -36.23 2.59 -70.19
N GLU A 149 -34.92 2.80 -70.40
CA GLU A 149 -33.81 2.02 -69.80
C GLU A 149 -32.40 2.67 -70.04
N PRO A 150 -31.32 2.15 -69.40
CA PRO A 150 -30.06 2.86 -69.09
C PRO A 150 -28.83 2.40 -69.91
N GLU A 151 -27.69 3.09 -69.77
CA GLU A 151 -26.36 2.55 -70.14
C GLU A 151 -25.28 2.90 -69.08
N ALA A 152 -24.45 1.90 -68.78
CA ALA A 152 -23.63 1.75 -67.59
C ALA A 152 -22.10 1.82 -67.87
N ALA A 153 -21.33 1.66 -66.79
CA ALA A 153 -19.91 1.28 -66.66
C ALA A 153 -18.88 2.43 -66.59
N ALA A 154 -18.32 2.76 -65.42
CA ALA A 154 -17.34 2.01 -64.58
C ALA A 154 -15.87 2.26 -64.97
N VAL A 155 -15.13 2.95 -64.09
CA VAL A 155 -13.66 2.86 -63.98
C VAL A 155 -13.28 2.95 -62.49
N ALA A 156 -12.63 1.90 -62.00
CA ALA A 156 -11.77 1.86 -60.81
C ALA A 156 -10.36 1.44 -61.29
N PRO A 157 -9.30 1.31 -60.46
CA PRO A 157 -9.07 1.72 -59.06
C PRO A 157 -7.73 2.51 -58.88
N GLU A 158 -7.33 2.65 -57.61
CA GLU A 158 -6.20 3.36 -56.96
C GLU A 158 -4.78 3.10 -57.51
N PRO A 159 -3.75 3.79 -56.96
CA PRO A 159 -2.87 3.03 -56.08
C PRO A 159 -2.42 3.74 -54.78
N SER A 160 -2.36 2.92 -53.75
CA SER A 160 -1.56 2.99 -52.52
C SER A 160 -0.05 3.16 -52.77
N VAL A 161 0.63 3.97 -51.95
CA VAL A 161 1.98 3.64 -51.44
C VAL A 161 2.13 4.20 -50.02
N GLU A 162 2.05 3.27 -49.07
CA GLU A 162 2.67 3.29 -47.75
C GLU A 162 4.06 2.64 -47.91
N GLU A 163 5.12 3.21 -47.35
CA GLU A 163 6.22 2.43 -46.79
C GLU A 163 7.09 3.32 -45.88
N VAL A 164 7.13 2.91 -44.61
CA VAL A 164 8.25 3.04 -43.68
C VAL A 164 9.06 1.76 -43.79
#